data_AF-A0A0A7S6G5-F1
#
_entry.id   AF-A0A0A7S6G5-F1
#
_cell.length_a   1.000
_cell.length_b   1.000
_cell.length_c   1.000
_cell.angle_alpha   90.00
_cell.angle_beta   90.00
_cell.angle_gamma   90.00
#
_symmetry.space_group_name_H-M   'P 1'
#
loop_
_entity.id
_entity.type
_entity.pdbx_description
1 polymer ?
#
loop_
_entity_poly.entity_id
_entity_poly.type
_entity_poly.pdbx_seq_one_letter_code
_entity_poly.pdbx_strand_id
1 'polypeptide(L)'
;MQDKLQKLLNEYQENYNRFTYGHYLDPNNIEDAIKTGLVGCYYLDQGYLPEKRQAIGQVLALYDKYWGNKLKFGFLDGNPNQLHPYQKFSIDKKQDLINNYAFETLNFYWSNVDNLEFVPEYFIETFSKPEWHEKLHQYLSYVQLYLPISELKEFGVEQLIALNQQISEILQPMHGFFGLGIQHSHEYYDYQYLEYELAHQFLGLDISNVESDLRFRGGFKCINWLTILSDQLIADKLGSLEALKERNNDNEIRFYPYTGGVVVRAGEVPELGDVASNPYPKHYVNVNALLKPARAPEIASLGFGSINGEVRFNNRTSKEWQSRFDDVEATDIAVSHEQQSAEVINMDSKVRISIQTGQLCPHTGVYSAQINGKVEYRELIQGYKVEPFIDSETQQVYNDVTWQLLRREDGGNVFRD
;
A
#
# COMPACT_ATOMS: atom_id res chain seq x y z
N MET A 1 22.48 12.04 -6.65
CA MET A 1 21.71 12.15 -5.40
C MET A 1 21.25 13.56 -5.00
N GLN A 2 22.12 14.52 -4.61
CA GLN A 2 21.69 15.82 -4.05
C GLN A 2 20.72 16.60 -4.95
N ASP A 3 21.01 16.69 -6.25
CA ASP A 3 20.13 17.37 -7.21
C ASP A 3 18.76 16.67 -7.34
N LYS A 4 18.74 15.33 -7.33
CA LYS A 4 17.49 14.55 -7.38
C LYS A 4 16.67 14.74 -6.10
N LEU A 5 17.31 14.77 -4.95
CA LEU A 5 16.65 15.07 -3.67
C LEU A 5 16.02 16.47 -3.70
N GLN A 6 16.75 17.48 -4.13
CA GLN A 6 16.19 18.84 -4.20
C GLN A 6 15.04 18.92 -5.20
N LYS A 7 15.13 18.23 -6.35
CA LYS A 7 14.04 18.11 -7.31
C LYS A 7 12.80 17.47 -6.68
N LEU A 8 12.94 16.34 -5.99
CA LEU A 8 11.84 15.68 -5.27
C LEU A 8 11.20 16.62 -4.25
N LEU A 9 11.99 17.32 -3.44
CA LEU A 9 11.44 18.22 -2.41
C LEU A 9 10.67 19.39 -3.03
N ASN A 10 11.15 19.93 -4.16
CA ASN A 10 10.42 20.97 -4.89
C ASN A 10 9.11 20.42 -5.48
N GLU A 11 9.16 19.25 -6.12
CA GLU A 11 7.99 18.57 -6.69
C GLU A 11 6.95 18.27 -5.61
N TYR A 12 7.39 17.80 -4.45
CA TYR A 12 6.54 17.56 -3.29
C TYR A 12 5.89 18.84 -2.80
N GLN A 13 6.66 19.93 -2.68
CA GLN A 13 6.13 21.22 -2.24
C GLN A 13 5.11 21.80 -3.24
N GLU A 14 5.37 21.68 -4.55
CA GLU A 14 4.45 22.12 -5.60
C GLU A 14 3.13 21.33 -5.58
N ASN A 15 3.19 20.05 -5.22
CA ASN A 15 2.03 19.15 -5.14
C ASN A 15 1.39 19.08 -3.75
N TYR A 16 1.92 19.77 -2.74
CA TYR A 16 1.47 19.63 -1.35
C TYR A 16 -0.04 19.81 -1.18
N ASN A 17 -0.61 20.82 -1.82
CA ASN A 17 -2.06 21.09 -1.77
C ASN A 17 -2.93 20.07 -2.54
N ARG A 18 -2.33 19.19 -3.36
CA ARG A 18 -3.04 18.12 -4.09
C ARG A 18 -3.17 16.83 -3.26
N PHE A 19 -2.37 16.67 -2.21
CA PHE A 19 -2.39 15.46 -1.38
C PHE A 19 -2.46 15.70 0.14
N THR A 20 -2.68 16.95 0.54
CA THR A 20 -2.90 17.34 1.93
C THR A 20 -4.30 17.95 2.04
N TYR A 21 -5.11 17.44 2.97
CA TYR A 21 -6.49 17.88 3.19
C TYR A 21 -6.67 18.32 4.63
N GLY A 22 -7.08 19.57 4.86
CA GLY A 22 -7.32 20.12 6.19
C GLY A 22 -8.44 19.38 6.95
N HIS A 23 -8.32 19.30 8.28
CA HIS A 23 -9.30 18.65 9.14
C HIS A 23 -10.50 19.57 9.45
N TYR A 24 -11.73 19.07 9.28
CA TYR A 24 -12.94 19.90 9.44
C TYR A 24 -13.18 20.40 10.88
N LEU A 25 -12.62 19.72 11.88
CA LEU A 25 -12.63 20.18 13.28
C LEU A 25 -11.59 21.26 13.60
N ASP A 26 -10.70 21.60 12.65
CA ASP A 26 -9.73 22.66 12.86
C ASP A 26 -10.12 23.95 12.12
N PRO A 27 -10.80 24.90 12.79
CA PRO A 27 -11.23 26.15 12.17
C PRO A 27 -10.06 27.05 11.74
N ASN A 28 -8.82 26.74 12.14
CA ASN A 28 -7.62 27.48 11.75
C ASN A 28 -6.87 26.83 10.58
N ASN A 29 -7.29 25.65 10.09
CA ASN A 29 -6.61 24.87 9.04
C ASN A 29 -5.12 24.63 9.31
N ILE A 30 -4.76 24.32 10.56
CA ILE A 30 -3.40 23.99 10.99
C ILE A 30 -3.17 22.47 10.92
N GLU A 31 -4.21 21.68 11.21
CA GLU A 31 -4.18 20.23 11.26
C GLU A 31 -4.86 19.61 10.03
N ASP A 32 -4.28 18.52 9.52
CA ASP A 32 -4.79 17.84 8.33
C ASP A 32 -5.48 16.52 8.69
N ALA A 33 -6.54 16.23 7.94
CA ALA A 33 -7.27 14.96 7.90
C ALA A 33 -6.53 13.89 7.09
N ILE A 34 -5.78 14.30 6.07
CA ILE A 34 -4.86 13.44 5.32
C ILE A 34 -3.58 14.23 5.07
N LYS A 35 -2.44 13.59 5.34
CA LYS A 35 -1.10 14.05 4.94
C LYS A 35 -0.40 12.94 4.16
N THR A 36 0.58 13.32 3.36
CA THR A 36 1.59 12.37 2.88
C THR A 36 2.92 12.64 3.57
N GLY A 37 3.81 11.66 3.51
CA GLY A 37 5.16 11.77 4.03
C GLY A 37 5.90 10.47 3.85
N LEU A 38 6.89 10.22 4.70
CA LEU A 38 7.58 8.94 4.74
C LEU A 38 6.82 7.98 5.64
N VAL A 39 6.59 6.77 5.15
CA VAL A 39 5.90 5.69 5.86
C VAL A 39 6.72 4.43 5.76
N GLY A 40 6.91 3.72 6.87
CA GLY A 40 7.46 2.38 6.91
C GLY A 40 6.56 1.42 7.64
N CYS A 41 6.44 0.20 7.13
CA CYS A 41 5.75 -0.89 7.82
C CYS A 41 6.51 -2.21 7.66
N TYR A 42 6.69 -2.93 8.77
CA TYR A 42 7.44 -4.18 8.85
C TYR A 42 6.53 -5.28 9.40
N TYR A 43 6.25 -6.30 8.58
CA TYR A 43 5.33 -7.37 8.94
C TYR A 43 6.08 -8.53 9.57
N LEU A 44 5.58 -8.99 10.71
CA LEU A 44 6.19 -10.01 11.55
C LEU A 44 5.25 -11.22 11.67
N ASP A 45 5.83 -12.40 11.54
CA ASP A 45 5.24 -13.61 12.10
C ASP A 45 5.63 -13.76 13.57
N GLN A 46 4.79 -14.47 14.31
CA GLN A 46 5.05 -14.88 15.68
C GLN A 46 5.44 -13.72 16.61
N GLY A 47 4.86 -12.53 16.37
CA GLY A 47 5.22 -11.30 17.09
C GLY A 47 4.99 -11.36 18.61
N TYR A 48 4.25 -12.37 19.07
CA TYR A 48 4.05 -12.71 20.48
C TYR A 48 5.28 -13.33 21.15
N LEU A 49 6.24 -13.88 20.41
CA LEU A 49 7.42 -14.50 21.03
C LEU A 49 8.24 -13.47 21.82
N PRO A 50 8.79 -13.83 23.00
CA PRO A 50 9.56 -12.89 23.83
C PRO A 50 10.70 -12.18 23.09
N GLU A 51 11.42 -12.88 22.22
CA GLU A 51 12.48 -12.31 21.39
C GLU A 51 11.94 -11.30 20.37
N LYS A 52 10.74 -11.52 19.81
CA LYS A 52 10.07 -10.56 18.92
C LYS A 52 9.57 -9.35 19.69
N ARG A 53 9.07 -9.51 20.92
CA ARG A 53 8.74 -8.39 21.83
C ARG A 53 9.98 -7.54 22.13
N GLN A 54 11.10 -8.19 22.45
CA GLN A 54 12.35 -7.50 22.70
C GLN A 54 12.81 -6.72 21.46
N ALA A 55 12.72 -7.31 20.27
CA ALA A 55 13.04 -6.64 19.01
C ALA A 55 12.15 -5.42 18.75
N ILE A 56 10.82 -5.53 18.95
CA ILE A 56 9.89 -4.39 18.85
C ILE A 56 10.29 -3.27 19.83
N GLY A 57 10.62 -3.62 21.07
CA GLY A 57 11.10 -2.66 22.07
C GLY A 57 12.43 -1.99 21.67
N GLN A 58 13.35 -2.73 21.03
CA GLN A 58 14.60 -2.18 20.51
C GLN A 58 14.36 -1.20 19.35
N VAL A 59 13.40 -1.47 18.47
CA VAL A 59 13.01 -0.53 17.41
C VAL A 59 12.37 0.73 17.99
N LEU A 60 11.53 0.61 19.02
CA LEU A 60 11.01 1.78 19.72
C LEU A 60 12.15 2.62 20.33
N ALA A 61 13.16 1.99 20.95
CA ALA A 61 14.33 2.68 21.48
C ALA A 61 15.19 3.32 20.39
N LEU A 62 15.28 2.69 19.21
CA LEU A 62 15.98 3.25 18.06
C LEU A 62 15.26 4.50 17.52
N TYR A 63 13.93 4.45 17.43
CA TYR A 63 13.12 5.61 17.05
C TYR A 63 13.23 6.73 18.10
N ASP A 64 13.16 6.39 19.40
CA ASP A 64 13.33 7.33 20.51
C ASP A 64 14.67 8.06 20.48
N LYS A 65 15.75 7.34 20.17
CA LYS A 65 17.10 7.92 20.05
C LYS A 65 17.17 9.07 19.05
N TYR A 66 16.46 8.97 17.92
CA TYR A 66 16.52 9.96 16.85
C TYR A 66 15.39 10.99 16.92
N TRP A 67 14.18 10.58 17.29
CA TRP A 67 12.97 11.41 17.24
C TRP A 67 12.12 11.37 18.52
N GLY A 68 12.61 10.79 19.62
CA GLY A 68 11.88 10.75 20.90
C GLY A 68 11.56 12.12 21.49
N ASN A 69 12.32 13.15 21.11
CA ASN A 69 12.02 14.55 21.47
C ASN A 69 10.88 15.17 20.63
N LYS A 70 10.49 14.55 19.52
CA LYS A 70 9.34 14.95 18.68
C LYS A 70 8.05 14.28 19.15
N LEU A 71 8.13 13.11 19.77
CA LEU A 71 7.00 12.38 20.33
C LEU A 71 6.49 13.08 21.60
N LYS A 72 5.17 13.29 21.66
CA LYS A 72 4.51 14.03 22.74
C LYS A 72 3.48 13.21 23.48
N PHE A 73 2.66 12.42 22.79
CA PHE A 73 1.53 11.71 23.40
C PHE A 73 1.31 10.32 22.78
N GLY A 74 0.59 9.47 23.49
CA GLY A 74 0.24 8.14 23.02
C GLY A 74 -0.22 7.19 24.13
N PHE A 75 -0.29 5.90 23.82
CA PHE A 75 -0.68 4.84 24.74
C PHE A 75 0.20 3.59 24.52
N LEU A 76 0.21 2.68 25.49
CA LEU A 76 0.97 1.43 25.42
C LEU A 76 0.12 0.18 25.73
N ASP A 77 -1.06 0.38 26.31
CA ASP A 77 -2.01 -0.64 26.73
C ASP A 77 -3.14 -0.87 25.72
N GLY A 78 -3.05 -0.25 24.54
CA GLY A 78 -4.09 -0.30 23.52
C GLY A 78 -5.35 0.48 23.85
N ASN A 79 -5.34 1.41 24.81
CA ASN A 79 -6.49 2.23 25.16
C ASN A 79 -6.44 3.63 24.52
N PRO A 80 -7.08 3.85 23.35
CA PRO A 80 -7.06 5.15 22.66
C PRO A 80 -7.77 6.26 23.44
N ASN A 81 -8.65 5.92 24.39
CA ASN A 81 -9.35 6.91 25.23
C ASN A 81 -8.47 7.51 26.33
N GLN A 82 -7.25 6.98 26.53
CA GLN A 82 -6.37 7.40 27.61
C GLN A 82 -4.95 7.68 27.12
N LEU A 83 -4.77 8.85 26.49
CA LEU A 83 -3.44 9.30 26.10
C LEU A 83 -2.59 9.66 27.32
N HIS A 84 -1.30 9.42 27.18
CA HIS A 84 -0.25 9.73 28.13
C HIS A 84 0.81 10.59 27.48
N PRO A 85 1.40 11.57 28.20
CA PRO A 85 2.61 12.21 27.75
C PRO A 85 3.70 11.18 27.48
N TYR A 86 4.39 11.26 26.35
CA TYR A 86 5.44 10.32 25.94
C TYR A 86 6.55 10.21 27.00
N GLN A 87 6.87 11.33 27.66
CA GLN A 87 7.88 11.41 28.72
C GLN A 87 7.43 10.86 30.08
N LYS A 88 6.18 10.43 30.23
CA LYS A 88 5.66 9.81 31.47
C LYS A 88 6.42 8.53 31.84
N PHE A 89 6.94 7.81 30.85
CA PHE A 89 7.70 6.58 31.04
C PHE A 89 9.07 6.72 30.37
N SER A 90 10.14 6.30 31.05
CA SER A 90 11.46 6.17 30.41
C SER A 90 11.42 5.14 29.28
N ILE A 91 12.38 5.21 28.36
CA ILE A 91 12.47 4.23 27.27
C ILE A 91 12.64 2.79 27.81
N ASP A 92 13.49 2.59 28.82
CA ASP A 92 13.66 1.29 29.49
C ASP A 92 12.33 0.77 30.04
N LYS A 93 11.52 1.66 30.66
CA LYS A 93 10.22 1.27 31.18
C LYS A 93 9.24 0.89 30.08
N LYS A 94 9.26 1.57 28.93
CA LYS A 94 8.44 1.20 27.77
C LYS A 94 8.86 -0.18 27.24
N GLN A 95 10.15 -0.46 27.14
CA GLN A 95 10.67 -1.78 26.73
C GLN A 95 10.28 -2.88 27.71
N ASP A 96 10.41 -2.64 29.02
CA ASP A 96 9.97 -3.58 30.05
C ASP A 96 8.48 -3.90 29.91
N LEU A 97 7.65 -2.88 29.68
CA LEU A 97 6.22 -3.06 29.49
C LEU A 97 5.94 -3.89 28.23
N ILE A 98 6.56 -3.57 27.10
CA ILE A 98 6.44 -4.35 25.84
C ILE A 98 6.77 -5.83 26.07
N ASN A 99 7.85 -6.13 26.81
CA ASN A 99 8.27 -7.50 27.11
C ASN A 99 7.28 -8.25 28.02
N ASN A 100 6.56 -7.54 28.89
CA ASN A 100 5.54 -8.14 29.76
C ASN A 100 4.26 -8.55 28.99
N TYR A 101 4.03 -8.05 27.76
CA TYR A 101 2.92 -8.43 26.89
C TYR A 101 3.22 -9.65 25.98
N ALA A 102 4.24 -10.46 26.28
CA ALA A 102 4.60 -11.61 25.43
C ALA A 102 3.40 -12.53 25.11
N PHE A 103 2.54 -12.81 26.08
CA PHE A 103 1.39 -13.70 25.87
C PHE A 103 0.05 -12.97 25.66
N GLU A 104 0.07 -11.65 25.58
CA GLU A 104 -1.11 -10.80 25.41
C GLU A 104 -1.04 -9.99 24.11
N THR A 105 -2.12 -9.24 23.83
CA THR A 105 -2.10 -8.30 22.70
C THR A 105 -1.21 -7.12 23.09
N LEU A 106 -0.17 -6.87 22.29
CA LEU A 106 0.62 -5.65 22.37
C LEU A 106 0.03 -4.63 21.40
N ASN A 107 -0.29 -3.45 21.92
CA ASN A 107 -0.75 -2.32 21.12
C ASN A 107 -0.24 -1.02 21.73
N PHE A 108 0.75 -0.40 21.09
CA PHE A 108 1.18 0.95 21.46
C PHE A 108 1.07 1.88 20.26
N TYR A 109 0.89 3.15 20.56
CA TYR A 109 0.83 4.25 19.63
C TYR A 109 1.57 5.42 20.28
N TRP A 110 2.57 6.00 19.61
CA TRP A 110 3.25 7.21 20.08
C TRP A 110 3.41 8.19 18.93
N SER A 111 3.02 9.46 19.15
CA SER A 111 3.01 10.46 18.10
C SER A 111 3.31 11.89 18.59
N ASN A 112 3.45 12.83 17.66
CA ASN A 112 3.60 14.26 17.96
C ASN A 112 2.27 15.02 18.17
N VAL A 113 1.11 14.37 18.00
CA VAL A 113 -0.23 14.95 18.19
C VAL A 113 -0.86 14.48 19.51
N ASP A 114 -1.70 15.32 20.11
CA ASP A 114 -2.46 15.01 21.34
C ASP A 114 -3.95 14.69 21.08
N ASN A 115 -4.37 14.76 19.82
CA ASN A 115 -5.69 14.38 19.35
C ASN A 115 -5.54 13.30 18.28
N LEU A 116 -6.19 12.15 18.52
CA LEU A 116 -6.13 10.98 17.65
C LEU A 116 -6.86 11.16 16.31
N GLU A 117 -7.65 12.22 16.16
CA GLU A 117 -8.26 12.61 14.88
C GLU A 117 -7.25 13.29 13.92
N PHE A 118 -6.14 13.81 14.43
CA PHE A 118 -5.13 14.49 13.61
C PHE A 118 -4.06 13.55 13.08
N VAL A 119 -3.57 13.82 11.87
CA VAL A 119 -2.51 13.02 11.24
C VAL A 119 -1.13 13.40 11.81
N PRO A 120 -0.41 12.44 12.44
CA PRO A 120 0.93 12.70 12.97
C PRO A 120 2.01 12.72 11.89
N GLU A 121 2.99 13.61 12.04
CA GLU A 121 4.18 13.65 11.18
C GLU A 121 5.28 12.72 11.71
N TYR A 122 5.41 12.64 13.03
CA TYR A 122 6.32 11.74 13.72
C TYR A 122 5.49 10.73 14.50
N PHE A 123 5.67 9.45 14.18
CA PHE A 123 4.79 8.40 14.64
C PHE A 123 5.50 7.06 14.71
N ILE A 124 5.17 6.27 15.71
CA ILE A 124 5.48 4.84 15.75
C ILE A 124 4.35 4.08 16.47
N GLU A 125 3.93 2.97 15.89
CA GLU A 125 2.99 2.04 16.50
C GLU A 125 3.38 0.57 16.30
N THR A 126 2.73 -0.28 17.07
CA THR A 126 2.71 -1.72 16.80
C THR A 126 1.33 -2.26 17.13
N PHE A 127 0.93 -3.27 16.38
CA PHE A 127 -0.16 -4.15 16.77
C PHE A 127 0.26 -5.59 16.61
N SER A 128 0.16 -6.35 17.70
CA SER A 128 0.60 -7.74 17.70
C SER A 128 -0.25 -8.59 18.62
N LYS A 129 -0.81 -9.65 18.03
CA LYS A 129 -1.78 -10.54 18.67
C LYS A 129 -1.08 -11.65 19.47
N PRO A 130 -1.75 -12.20 20.51
CA PRO A 130 -1.24 -13.35 21.24
C PRO A 130 -1.22 -14.62 20.37
N GLU A 131 -0.43 -15.60 20.78
CA GLU A 131 -0.20 -16.86 20.07
C GLU A 131 -1.48 -17.54 19.58
N TRP A 132 -2.47 -17.70 20.46
CA TRP A 132 -3.71 -18.41 20.12
C TRP A 132 -4.47 -17.73 18.97
N HIS A 133 -4.44 -16.40 18.91
CA HIS A 133 -5.17 -15.64 17.91
C HIS A 133 -4.44 -15.69 16.57
N GLU A 134 -3.11 -15.59 16.57
CA GLU A 134 -2.31 -15.76 15.36
C GLU A 134 -2.47 -17.18 14.79
N LYS A 135 -2.42 -18.23 15.64
CA LYS A 135 -2.63 -19.62 15.19
C LYS A 135 -4.02 -19.87 14.58
N LEU A 136 -5.05 -19.24 15.13
CA LEU A 136 -6.43 -19.44 14.67
C LEU A 136 -6.80 -18.59 13.45
N HIS A 137 -6.40 -17.32 13.44
CA HIS A 137 -6.83 -16.33 12.44
C HIS A 137 -5.73 -15.95 11.44
N GLN A 138 -4.50 -16.44 11.62
CA GLN A 138 -3.33 -16.12 10.80
C GLN A 138 -3.00 -14.61 10.74
N TYR A 139 -3.50 -13.84 11.70
CA TYR A 139 -3.26 -12.41 11.82
C TYR A 139 -1.76 -12.12 11.86
N LEU A 140 -1.32 -11.01 11.27
CA LEU A 140 0.08 -10.60 11.28
C LEU A 140 0.33 -9.58 12.37
N SER A 141 1.53 -9.62 12.94
CA SER A 141 2.02 -8.53 13.77
C SER A 141 2.74 -7.52 12.89
N TYR A 142 2.78 -6.25 13.29
CA TYR A 142 3.53 -5.25 12.53
C TYR A 142 4.10 -4.15 13.43
N VAL A 143 5.13 -3.46 12.92
CA VAL A 143 5.59 -2.17 13.42
C VAL A 143 5.45 -1.16 12.29
N GLN A 144 4.81 -0.03 12.54
CA GLN A 144 4.65 1.05 11.58
C GLN A 144 5.28 2.33 12.12
N LEU A 145 5.89 3.14 11.25
CA LEU A 145 6.47 4.43 11.61
C LEU A 145 6.23 5.46 10.51
N TYR A 146 6.09 6.73 10.92
CA TYR A 146 6.04 7.88 10.01
C TYR A 146 7.16 8.87 10.31
N LEU A 147 7.62 9.53 9.26
CA LEU A 147 8.53 10.66 9.32
C LEU A 147 8.09 11.73 8.31
N PRO A 148 8.32 13.03 8.57
CA PRO A 148 8.09 14.05 7.56
C PRO A 148 9.09 13.89 6.42
N ILE A 149 8.71 14.30 5.20
CA ILE A 149 9.59 14.18 4.03
C ILE A 149 10.89 14.98 4.18
N SER A 150 10.90 16.01 5.03
CA SER A 150 12.09 16.80 5.32
C SER A 150 13.23 15.94 5.91
N GLU A 151 12.94 14.79 6.53
CA GLU A 151 13.96 13.89 7.06
C GLU A 151 14.85 13.26 5.97
N LEU A 152 14.41 13.23 4.70
CA LEU A 152 15.30 12.88 3.58
C LEU A 152 16.50 13.84 3.50
N LYS A 153 16.32 15.10 3.91
CA LYS A 153 17.35 16.14 3.93
C LYS A 153 17.98 16.31 5.31
N GLU A 154 17.17 16.32 6.36
CA GLU A 154 17.61 16.60 7.74
C GLU A 154 18.38 15.42 8.37
N PHE A 155 17.81 14.21 8.32
CA PHE A 155 18.47 12.99 8.77
C PHE A 155 19.40 12.42 7.68
N GLY A 156 18.96 12.50 6.43
CA GLY A 156 19.73 12.15 5.25
C GLY A 156 19.29 10.83 4.60
N VAL A 157 19.26 10.83 3.27
CA VAL A 157 18.83 9.68 2.44
C VAL A 157 19.57 8.38 2.80
N GLU A 158 20.90 8.41 2.85
CA GLU A 158 21.70 7.22 3.15
C GLU A 158 21.53 6.75 4.60
N GLN A 159 21.31 7.69 5.54
CA GLN A 159 21.02 7.38 6.93
C GLN A 159 19.64 6.72 7.08
N LEU A 160 18.63 7.15 6.32
CA LEU A 160 17.32 6.50 6.30
C LEU A 160 17.40 5.07 5.73
N ILE A 161 18.20 4.85 4.69
CA ILE A 161 18.43 3.51 4.14
C ILE A 161 19.10 2.62 5.19
N ALA A 162 20.17 3.11 5.84
CA ALA A 162 20.88 2.39 6.88
C ALA A 162 19.99 2.10 8.11
N LEU A 163 19.13 3.05 8.49
CA LEU A 163 18.14 2.87 9.55
C LEU A 163 17.16 1.75 9.22
N ASN A 164 16.63 1.73 8.00
CA ASN A 164 15.70 0.68 7.55
C ASN A 164 16.36 -0.71 7.51
N GLN A 165 17.63 -0.77 7.11
CA GLN A 165 18.43 -1.99 7.19
C GLN A 165 18.62 -2.43 8.66
N GLN A 166 18.92 -1.50 9.56
CA GLN A 166 19.07 -1.79 10.99
C GLN A 166 17.75 -2.24 11.65
N ILE A 167 16.63 -1.61 11.32
CA ILE A 167 15.31 -2.04 11.80
C ILE A 167 15.01 -3.46 11.30
N SER A 168 15.33 -3.76 10.04
CA SER A 168 15.14 -5.09 9.47
C SER A 168 16.03 -6.14 10.14
N GLU A 169 17.29 -5.82 10.43
CA GLU A 169 18.22 -6.65 11.21
C GLU A 169 17.66 -6.97 12.60
N ILE A 170 17.05 -5.99 13.28
CA ILE A 170 16.46 -6.18 14.61
C ILE A 170 15.18 -7.03 14.54
N LEU A 171 14.25 -6.68 13.64
CA LEU A 171 12.92 -7.27 13.62
C LEU A 171 12.85 -8.64 12.94
N GLN A 172 13.74 -8.91 11.99
CA GLN A 172 13.67 -10.07 11.11
C GLN A 172 12.27 -10.20 10.48
N PRO A 173 11.81 -9.20 9.69
CA PRO A 173 10.45 -9.19 9.16
C PRO A 173 10.29 -10.19 8.02
N MET A 174 9.08 -10.73 7.82
CA MET A 174 8.80 -11.57 6.64
C MET A 174 8.97 -10.75 5.35
N HIS A 175 8.49 -9.51 5.40
CA HIS A 175 8.64 -8.47 4.39
C HIS A 175 8.19 -7.12 4.97
N GLY A 176 8.35 -6.05 4.21
CA GLY A 176 7.95 -4.70 4.60
C GLY A 176 8.30 -3.67 3.52
N PHE A 177 8.09 -2.41 3.83
CA PHE A 177 8.46 -1.31 2.95
C PHE A 177 8.81 -0.04 3.73
N PHE A 178 9.49 0.90 3.06
CA PHE A 178 9.63 2.27 3.51
C PHE A 178 9.72 3.23 2.31
N GLY A 179 8.98 4.33 2.32
CA GLY A 179 8.97 5.28 1.21
C GLY A 179 7.86 6.30 1.34
N LEU A 180 7.42 6.89 0.22
CA LEU A 180 6.30 7.83 0.26
C LEU A 180 4.99 7.08 0.48
N GLY A 181 4.12 7.64 1.30
CA GLY A 181 2.82 7.06 1.59
C GLY A 181 1.86 8.05 2.25
N ILE A 182 0.61 7.63 2.34
CA ILE A 182 -0.41 8.36 3.09
C ILE A 182 -0.20 8.09 4.58
N GLN A 183 -0.11 9.16 5.36
CA GLN A 183 -0.06 9.13 6.82
C GLN A 183 -1.49 9.27 7.34
N HIS A 184 -1.86 8.37 8.25
CA HIS A 184 -3.22 8.27 8.76
C HIS A 184 -3.31 8.81 10.19
N SER A 185 -4.46 9.39 10.53
CA SER A 185 -4.85 9.55 11.92
C SER A 185 -5.28 8.19 12.49
N HIS A 186 -5.50 8.10 13.80
CA HIS A 186 -6.02 6.87 14.39
C HIS A 186 -7.45 6.56 13.88
N GLU A 187 -8.24 7.61 13.63
CA GLU A 187 -9.64 7.54 13.18
C GLU A 187 -9.76 7.72 11.65
N TYR A 188 -8.88 7.08 10.88
CA TYR A 188 -8.73 7.31 9.43
C TYR A 188 -9.93 6.86 8.57
N TYR A 189 -10.88 6.10 9.12
CA TYR A 189 -11.97 5.47 8.37
C TYR A 189 -12.81 6.45 7.56
N ASP A 190 -12.96 7.69 8.01
CA ASP A 190 -13.76 8.70 7.34
C ASP A 190 -13.10 9.24 6.07
N TYR A 191 -11.79 9.05 5.91
CA TYR A 191 -11.00 9.66 4.83
C TYR A 191 -10.57 8.68 3.73
N GLN A 192 -11.01 7.42 3.79
CA GLN A 192 -10.63 6.39 2.82
C GLN A 192 -11.02 6.67 1.36
N TYR A 193 -12.00 7.53 1.12
CA TYR A 193 -12.34 7.96 -0.24
C TYR A 193 -11.30 8.92 -0.82
N LEU A 194 -10.73 9.79 0.02
CA LEU A 194 -9.61 10.66 -0.37
C LEU A 194 -8.36 9.82 -0.62
N GLU A 195 -8.11 8.77 0.18
CA GLU A 195 -7.02 7.81 -0.08
C GLU A 195 -7.16 7.16 -1.46
N TYR A 196 -8.39 6.76 -1.82
CA TYR A 196 -8.70 6.23 -3.14
C TYR A 196 -8.40 7.24 -4.25
N GLU A 197 -8.81 8.50 -4.09
CA GLU A 197 -8.52 9.56 -5.06
C GLU A 197 -7.01 9.82 -5.19
N LEU A 198 -6.28 9.88 -4.08
CA LEU A 198 -4.84 10.12 -4.08
C LEU A 198 -4.06 8.99 -4.73
N ALA A 199 -4.47 7.75 -4.51
CA ALA A 199 -3.89 6.61 -5.20
C ALA A 199 -4.00 6.76 -6.73
N HIS A 200 -5.10 7.30 -7.26
CA HIS A 200 -5.25 7.49 -8.70
C HIS A 200 -4.50 8.70 -9.25
N GLN A 201 -4.00 9.59 -8.39
CA GLN A 201 -3.21 10.76 -8.78
C GLN A 201 -1.70 10.52 -8.66
N PHE A 202 -1.26 9.71 -7.68
CA PHE A 202 0.15 9.53 -7.34
C PHE A 202 0.46 8.05 -7.13
N LEU A 203 0.95 7.37 -8.17
CA LEU A 203 1.21 5.92 -8.16
C LEU A 203 2.41 5.52 -7.30
N GLY A 204 3.27 6.48 -6.93
CA GLY A 204 4.43 6.24 -6.07
C GLY A 204 4.12 6.18 -4.57
N LEU A 205 2.93 6.64 -4.16
CA LEU A 205 2.50 6.57 -2.76
C LEU A 205 2.15 5.14 -2.35
N ASP A 206 2.30 4.81 -1.07
CA ASP A 206 1.69 3.64 -0.45
C ASP A 206 0.39 3.99 0.31
N ILE A 207 -0.52 3.02 0.37
CA ILE A 207 -1.75 3.07 1.16
C ILE A 207 -1.56 2.18 2.39
N SER A 208 -1.23 2.80 3.52
CA SER A 208 -0.71 2.13 4.72
C SER A 208 -1.77 2.01 5.84
N ASN A 209 -2.95 1.47 5.50
CA ASN A 209 -4.12 1.41 6.38
C ASN A 209 -4.62 -0.01 6.70
N VAL A 210 -4.07 -1.06 6.08
CA VAL A 210 -4.49 -2.47 6.27
C VAL A 210 -3.33 -3.38 6.66
N GLU A 211 -2.66 -3.03 7.76
CA GLU A 211 -1.36 -3.61 8.12
C GLU A 211 -1.39 -5.06 8.64
N SER A 212 -2.56 -5.72 8.60
CA SER A 212 -2.76 -7.05 9.20
C SER A 212 -3.55 -8.03 8.33
N ASP A 213 -3.63 -7.77 7.03
CA ASP A 213 -4.24 -8.70 6.07
C ASP A 213 -3.46 -10.02 6.01
N LEU A 214 -4.08 -11.11 6.47
CA LEU A 214 -3.48 -12.47 6.51
C LEU A 214 -2.88 -12.92 5.17
N ARG A 215 -3.34 -12.39 4.04
CA ARG A 215 -2.81 -12.70 2.71
C ARG A 215 -1.35 -12.27 2.54
N PHE A 216 -0.87 -11.33 3.35
CA PHE A 216 0.54 -10.94 3.40
C PHE A 216 1.46 -12.06 3.90
N ARG A 217 0.95 -13.18 4.43
CA ARG A 217 1.79 -14.38 4.63
C ARG A 217 2.26 -15.02 3.32
N GLY A 218 1.54 -14.76 2.22
CA GLY A 218 1.88 -15.27 0.90
C GLY A 218 2.90 -14.43 0.14
N GLY A 219 3.30 -13.26 0.66
CA GLY A 219 4.23 -12.33 0.01
C GLY A 219 3.98 -10.88 0.41
N PHE A 220 4.78 -9.95 -0.14
CA PHE A 220 4.64 -8.53 0.16
C PHE A 220 3.44 -7.89 -0.57
N LYS A 221 2.87 -6.81 -0.02
CA LYS A 221 1.71 -6.09 -0.59
C LYS A 221 2.01 -5.55 -1.98
N CYS A 222 2.89 -4.55 -2.08
CA CYS A 222 3.39 -3.96 -3.31
C CYS A 222 4.76 -3.33 -3.04
N ILE A 223 5.44 -2.86 -4.09
CA ILE A 223 6.74 -2.20 -3.97
C ILE A 223 6.59 -0.76 -3.47
N ASN A 224 7.66 -0.23 -2.88
CA ASN A 224 7.87 1.19 -2.60
C ASN A 224 9.37 1.51 -2.75
N TRP A 225 9.82 2.73 -2.42
CA TRP A 225 11.21 3.16 -2.50
C TRP A 225 12.18 2.15 -1.90
N LEU A 226 11.91 1.69 -0.67
CA LEU A 226 12.57 0.56 -0.05
C LEU A 226 11.54 -0.57 0.07
N THR A 227 11.86 -1.73 -0.49
CA THR A 227 11.08 -2.96 -0.35
C THR A 227 11.91 -3.97 0.40
N ILE A 228 11.37 -4.53 1.48
CA ILE A 228 12.08 -5.40 2.43
C ILE A 228 11.59 -6.82 2.22
N LEU A 229 12.51 -7.77 2.08
CA LEU A 229 12.21 -9.19 1.89
C LEU A 229 13.04 -10.01 2.87
N SER A 230 12.45 -11.06 3.43
CA SER A 230 13.19 -12.10 4.14
C SER A 230 13.93 -13.03 3.19
N ASP A 231 14.99 -13.68 3.67
CA ASP A 231 15.70 -14.73 2.94
C ASP A 231 14.76 -15.89 2.56
N GLN A 232 13.82 -16.23 3.44
CA GLN A 232 12.81 -17.25 3.18
C GLN A 232 11.94 -16.89 1.98
N LEU A 233 11.45 -15.65 1.91
CA LEU A 233 10.62 -15.19 0.78
C LEU A 233 11.42 -15.16 -0.54
N ILE A 234 12.70 -14.77 -0.48
CA ILE A 234 13.59 -14.83 -1.65
C ILE A 234 13.77 -16.27 -2.12
N ALA A 235 14.11 -17.18 -1.20
CA ALA A 235 14.33 -18.59 -1.51
C ALA A 235 13.09 -19.25 -2.14
N ASP A 236 11.92 -18.99 -1.56
CA ASP A 236 10.67 -19.63 -1.99
C ASP A 236 10.13 -19.10 -3.33
N LYS A 237 10.40 -17.83 -3.67
CA LYS A 237 9.72 -17.14 -4.78
C LYS A 237 10.64 -16.53 -5.83
N LEU A 238 11.89 -16.25 -5.49
CA LEU A 238 12.83 -15.51 -6.34
C LEU A 238 14.13 -16.28 -6.62
N GLY A 239 14.34 -17.44 -5.99
CA GLY A 239 15.55 -18.25 -6.11
C GLY A 239 16.62 -17.86 -5.10
N SER A 240 17.54 -16.96 -5.47
CA SER A 240 18.56 -16.43 -4.57
C SER A 240 18.77 -14.94 -4.77
N LEU A 241 19.42 -14.30 -3.79
CA LEU A 241 19.78 -12.89 -3.89
C LEU A 241 20.78 -12.64 -5.05
N GLU A 242 21.69 -13.57 -5.31
CA GLU A 242 22.63 -13.51 -6.42
C GLU A 242 21.88 -13.56 -7.76
N ALA A 243 20.95 -14.51 -7.93
CA ALA A 243 20.13 -14.61 -9.13
C ALA A 243 19.23 -13.38 -9.34
N LEU A 244 18.79 -12.75 -8.25
CA LEU A 244 18.05 -11.49 -8.30
C LEU A 244 18.94 -10.34 -8.79
N LYS A 245 20.18 -10.24 -8.29
CA LYS A 245 21.16 -9.24 -8.73
C LYS A 245 21.58 -9.43 -10.18
N GLU A 246 21.76 -10.67 -10.63
CA GLU A 246 22.10 -11.00 -12.02
C GLU A 246 21.00 -10.61 -13.01
N ARG A 247 19.73 -10.66 -12.60
CA ARG A 247 18.59 -10.20 -13.42
C ARG A 247 18.45 -8.68 -13.47
N ASN A 248 19.14 -7.94 -12.61
CA ASN A 248 19.02 -6.49 -12.51
C ASN A 248 20.11 -5.78 -13.34
N ASN A 249 19.72 -5.15 -14.45
CA ASN A 249 20.62 -4.27 -15.21
C ASN A 249 20.42 -2.78 -14.88
N ASP A 250 19.51 -2.44 -13.96
CA ASP A 250 19.31 -1.08 -13.47
C ASP A 250 20.28 -0.77 -12.33
N ASN A 251 21.31 0.02 -12.63
CA ASN A 251 22.35 0.38 -11.67
C ASN A 251 21.87 1.26 -10.51
N GLU A 252 20.68 1.85 -10.59
CA GLU A 252 20.11 2.65 -9.51
C GLU A 252 19.29 1.80 -8.53
N ILE A 253 18.98 0.55 -8.90
CA ILE A 253 18.44 -0.45 -7.99
C ILE A 253 19.58 -1.02 -7.16
N ARG A 254 19.48 -0.88 -5.84
CA ARG A 254 20.52 -1.33 -4.89
C ARG A 254 19.95 -2.32 -3.89
N PHE A 255 20.79 -3.27 -3.49
CA PHE A 255 20.45 -4.32 -2.54
C PHE A 255 21.30 -4.14 -1.29
N TYR A 256 20.66 -4.03 -0.13
CA TYR A 256 21.28 -3.87 1.18
C TYR A 256 20.95 -5.11 2.02
N PRO A 257 21.81 -6.16 1.99
CA PRO A 257 21.57 -7.39 2.74
C PRO A 257 21.68 -7.15 4.23
N TYR A 258 20.87 -7.83 5.02
CA TYR A 258 20.96 -7.90 6.47
C TYR A 258 20.83 -9.38 6.87
N THR A 259 21.13 -9.73 8.12
CA THR A 259 20.91 -11.10 8.59
C THR A 259 19.44 -11.45 8.40
N GLY A 260 19.12 -12.48 7.63
CA GLY A 260 17.73 -12.92 7.42
C GLY A 260 16.98 -12.20 6.30
N GLY A 261 17.61 -11.33 5.49
CA GLY A 261 16.96 -10.78 4.31
C GLY A 261 17.72 -9.68 3.56
N VAL A 262 16.97 -8.90 2.77
CA VAL A 262 17.50 -7.78 1.99
C VAL A 262 16.52 -6.61 1.95
N VAL A 263 17.05 -5.39 1.97
CA VAL A 263 16.34 -4.17 1.58
C VAL A 263 16.68 -3.84 0.13
N VAL A 264 15.68 -3.79 -0.74
CA VAL A 264 15.82 -3.43 -2.16
C VAL A 264 15.40 -1.97 -2.33
N ARG A 265 16.31 -1.13 -2.84
CA ARG A 265 16.08 0.31 -3.06
C ARG A 265 15.79 0.57 -4.53
N ALA A 266 14.67 1.23 -4.84
CA ALA A 266 14.27 1.69 -6.16
C ALA A 266 14.70 3.14 -6.40
N GLY A 267 15.85 3.37 -7.05
CA GLY A 267 16.35 4.72 -7.32
C GLY A 267 17.06 5.39 -6.14
N GLU A 268 17.67 6.56 -6.36
CA GLU A 268 18.44 7.26 -5.31
C GLU A 268 17.55 7.88 -4.23
N VAL A 269 16.33 8.30 -4.58
CA VAL A 269 15.34 8.95 -3.72
C VAL A 269 13.95 8.40 -4.07
N PRO A 270 12.94 8.50 -3.18
CA PRO A 270 11.59 8.09 -3.56
C PRO A 270 11.02 8.98 -4.67
N GLU A 271 10.01 8.51 -5.39
CA GLU A 271 9.37 9.24 -6.50
C GLU A 271 7.85 9.24 -6.31
N LEU A 272 7.17 10.36 -6.58
CA LEU A 272 5.74 10.53 -6.34
C LEU A 272 4.85 9.72 -7.29
N GLY A 273 5.34 9.46 -8.51
CA GLY A 273 4.54 8.79 -9.55
C GLY A 273 3.31 9.60 -9.96
N ASP A 274 3.42 10.93 -10.06
CA ASP A 274 2.31 11.81 -10.43
C ASP A 274 1.79 11.48 -11.83
N VAL A 275 0.52 11.08 -11.92
CA VAL A 275 -0.13 10.69 -13.17
C VAL A 275 -0.15 11.81 -14.20
N ALA A 276 -0.12 13.08 -13.76
CA ALA A 276 -0.09 14.22 -14.66
C ALA A 276 1.26 14.43 -15.36
N SER A 277 2.35 13.86 -14.84
CA SER A 277 3.71 14.15 -15.32
C SER A 277 4.57 12.91 -15.54
N ASN A 278 4.70 12.04 -14.54
CA ASN A 278 5.48 10.81 -14.60
C ASN A 278 4.80 9.69 -13.78
N PRO A 279 3.71 9.07 -14.29
CA PRO A 279 2.98 8.02 -13.57
C PRO A 279 3.83 6.79 -13.23
N TYR A 280 4.83 6.48 -14.06
CA TYR A 280 5.56 5.23 -14.01
C TYR A 280 7.06 5.48 -13.80
N PRO A 281 7.50 5.82 -12.58
CA PRO A 281 8.91 5.93 -12.26
C PRO A 281 9.66 4.67 -12.67
N LYS A 282 10.67 4.84 -13.53
CA LYS A 282 11.41 3.74 -14.15
C LYS A 282 11.88 2.70 -13.13
N HIS A 283 12.46 3.16 -12.02
CA HIS A 283 13.02 2.28 -11.00
C HIS A 283 11.92 1.50 -10.25
N TYR A 284 10.73 2.07 -10.10
CA TYR A 284 9.59 1.41 -9.48
C TYR A 284 9.02 0.33 -10.40
N VAL A 285 8.91 0.60 -11.70
CA VAL A 285 8.51 -0.40 -12.71
C VAL A 285 9.51 -1.56 -12.75
N ASN A 286 10.80 -1.26 -12.77
CA ASN A 286 11.87 -2.27 -12.78
C ASN A 286 11.88 -3.12 -11.50
N VAL A 287 11.78 -2.52 -10.31
CA VAL A 287 11.69 -3.27 -9.04
C VAL A 287 10.39 -4.07 -8.99
N ASN A 288 9.26 -3.53 -9.46
CA ASN A 288 8.00 -4.29 -9.56
C ASN A 288 8.18 -5.54 -10.42
N ALA A 289 8.73 -5.41 -11.63
CA ALA A 289 8.98 -6.54 -12.52
C ALA A 289 9.92 -7.57 -11.88
N LEU A 290 10.99 -7.13 -11.23
CA LEU A 290 11.98 -7.97 -10.59
C LEU A 290 11.43 -8.77 -9.40
N LEU A 291 10.58 -8.14 -8.58
CA LEU A 291 10.06 -8.72 -7.33
C LEU A 291 8.66 -9.33 -7.45
N LYS A 292 7.98 -9.14 -8.59
CA LYS A 292 6.60 -9.60 -8.83
C LYS A 292 6.31 -11.04 -8.37
N PRO A 293 7.20 -12.04 -8.58
CA PRO A 293 6.92 -13.41 -8.13
C PRO A 293 6.80 -13.58 -6.60
N ALA A 294 7.41 -12.69 -5.80
CA ALA A 294 7.34 -12.68 -4.34
C ALA A 294 6.21 -11.80 -3.78
N ARG A 295 5.46 -11.10 -4.64
CA ARG A 295 4.32 -10.29 -4.23
C ARG A 295 3.16 -11.19 -3.82
N ALA A 296 2.41 -10.81 -2.79
CA ALA A 296 1.22 -11.54 -2.38
C ALA A 296 0.26 -11.72 -3.57
N PRO A 297 -0.25 -12.94 -3.84
CA PRO A 297 -1.09 -13.20 -5.00
C PRO A 297 -2.43 -12.45 -4.92
N GLU A 298 -2.92 -12.19 -3.71
CA GLU A 298 -4.15 -11.45 -3.44
C GLU A 298 -3.95 -10.54 -2.23
N ILE A 299 -4.76 -9.48 -2.15
CA ILE A 299 -4.86 -8.61 -0.98
C ILE A 299 -6.34 -8.33 -0.69
N ALA A 300 -6.63 -7.97 0.55
CA ALA A 300 -7.91 -7.44 0.96
C ALA A 300 -8.18 -6.12 0.26
N SER A 301 -9.44 -5.69 0.34
CA SER A 301 -9.76 -4.29 0.14
C SER A 301 -8.89 -3.41 1.07
N LEU A 302 -8.23 -2.42 0.48
CA LEU A 302 -7.55 -1.31 1.18
C LEU A 302 -8.55 -0.31 1.77
N GLY A 303 -9.86 -0.55 1.65
CA GLY A 303 -10.91 0.34 2.14
C GLY A 303 -12.07 -0.46 2.73
N PHE A 304 -12.75 0.11 3.71
CA PHE A 304 -14.01 -0.43 4.22
C PHE A 304 -15.18 -0.04 3.31
N GLY A 305 -16.32 -0.71 3.52
CA GLY A 305 -17.56 -0.33 2.85
C GLY A 305 -17.96 1.10 3.22
N SER A 306 -18.41 1.87 2.23
CA SER A 306 -18.98 3.18 2.47
C SER A 306 -20.40 3.07 3.02
N ILE A 307 -20.71 3.91 4.00
CA ILE A 307 -22.07 4.14 4.49
C ILE A 307 -22.74 5.35 3.82
N ASN A 308 -21.98 6.29 3.26
CA ASN A 308 -22.49 7.54 2.68
C ASN A 308 -22.51 7.55 1.13
N GLY A 309 -22.18 6.44 0.48
CA GLY A 309 -22.19 6.25 -0.98
C GLY A 309 -20.92 6.69 -1.71
N GLU A 310 -19.91 7.20 -1.00
CA GLU A 310 -18.61 7.56 -1.58
C GLU A 310 -17.81 6.35 -2.07
N VAL A 311 -17.01 6.57 -3.13
CA VAL A 311 -16.17 5.52 -3.71
C VAL A 311 -14.95 5.32 -2.83
N ARG A 312 -14.75 4.07 -2.40
CA ARG A 312 -13.58 3.61 -1.65
C ARG A 312 -12.94 2.45 -2.38
N PHE A 313 -11.75 2.07 -1.93
CA PHE A 313 -11.16 0.80 -2.32
C PHE A 313 -12.12 -0.36 -2.04
N ASN A 314 -12.14 -1.30 -2.98
CA ASN A 314 -12.75 -2.61 -2.85
C ASN A 314 -11.76 -3.66 -3.34
N ASN A 315 -12.05 -4.95 -3.17
CA ASN A 315 -11.13 -6.03 -3.55
C ASN A 315 -10.59 -5.90 -4.99
N ARG A 316 -11.41 -5.43 -5.96
CA ARG A 316 -10.96 -5.24 -7.34
C ARG A 316 -10.01 -4.06 -7.46
N THR A 317 -10.42 -2.88 -6.99
CA THR A 317 -9.58 -1.67 -7.14
C THR A 317 -8.31 -1.73 -6.31
N SER A 318 -8.32 -2.45 -5.19
CA SER A 318 -7.12 -2.78 -4.42
C SER A 318 -6.19 -3.70 -5.21
N LYS A 319 -6.72 -4.68 -5.94
CA LYS A 319 -5.90 -5.52 -6.81
C LYS A 319 -5.29 -4.71 -7.97
N GLU A 320 -6.07 -3.83 -8.60
CA GLU A 320 -5.59 -2.92 -9.65
C GLU A 320 -4.46 -2.02 -9.12
N TRP A 321 -4.62 -1.48 -7.92
CA TRP A 321 -3.58 -0.71 -7.23
C TRP A 321 -2.32 -1.55 -6.96
N GLN A 322 -2.48 -2.78 -6.51
CA GLN A 322 -1.38 -3.70 -6.26
C GLN A 322 -0.56 -3.96 -7.54
N SER A 323 -1.24 -4.09 -8.68
CA SER A 323 -0.65 -4.40 -9.99
C SER A 323 -0.42 -3.19 -10.88
N ARG A 324 -0.47 -1.95 -10.36
CA ARG A 324 -0.42 -0.70 -11.15
C ARG A 324 0.80 -0.52 -12.05
N PHE A 325 1.87 -1.28 -11.82
CA PHE A 325 3.10 -1.26 -12.62
C PHE A 325 3.30 -2.52 -13.47
N ASP A 326 2.33 -3.44 -13.51
CA ASP A 326 2.51 -4.76 -14.15
C ASP A 326 2.49 -4.70 -15.68
N ASP A 327 1.69 -3.80 -16.26
CA ASP A 327 1.49 -3.67 -17.70
C ASP A 327 2.42 -2.61 -18.34
N VAL A 328 3.42 -2.16 -17.60
CA VAL A 328 4.43 -1.21 -18.07
C VAL A 328 5.72 -1.96 -18.36
N GLU A 329 6.27 -1.76 -19.56
CA GLU A 329 7.49 -2.44 -20.00
C GLU A 329 8.70 -2.02 -19.15
N ALA A 330 9.30 -2.98 -18.45
CA ALA A 330 10.57 -2.80 -17.76
C ALA A 330 11.73 -2.85 -18.76
N THR A 331 12.59 -1.83 -18.76
CA THR A 331 13.62 -1.66 -19.80
C THR A 331 14.97 -2.26 -19.43
N ASP A 332 15.28 -2.39 -18.14
CA ASP A 332 16.62 -2.76 -17.63
C ASP A 332 16.61 -3.98 -16.71
N ILE A 333 15.65 -4.88 -16.91
CA ILE A 333 15.57 -6.15 -16.18
C ILE A 333 15.71 -7.27 -17.19
N ALA A 334 16.62 -8.22 -16.94
CA ALA A 334 16.69 -9.45 -17.73
C ALA A 334 15.49 -10.31 -17.35
N VAL A 335 14.38 -10.10 -18.05
CA VAL A 335 13.17 -10.90 -17.88
C VAL A 335 13.48 -12.28 -18.46
N SER A 336 13.75 -13.25 -17.60
CA SER A 336 13.52 -14.64 -17.98
C SER A 336 12.02 -14.74 -18.23
N HIS A 337 11.60 -14.72 -19.49
CA HIS A 337 10.32 -15.30 -19.87
C HIS A 337 10.44 -16.80 -19.59
N GLU A 338 10.38 -17.20 -18.32
CA GLU A 338 9.71 -18.45 -18.01
C GLU A 338 8.28 -18.22 -18.47
N GLN A 339 8.06 -18.59 -19.73
CA GLN A 339 6.77 -19.05 -20.16
C GLN A 339 6.40 -20.15 -19.15
N GLN A 340 5.70 -19.78 -18.08
CA GLN A 340 4.51 -20.54 -17.77
C GLN A 340 3.83 -20.69 -19.12
N SER A 341 3.75 -21.92 -19.59
CA SER A 341 3.00 -22.28 -20.77
C SER A 341 1.55 -21.85 -20.55
N ALA A 342 1.27 -20.56 -20.71
CA ALA A 342 0.04 -20.09 -21.24
C ALA A 342 0.00 -20.71 -22.63
N GLU A 343 -0.89 -21.70 -22.79
CA GLU A 343 -1.30 -22.13 -24.11
C GLU A 343 -1.46 -20.87 -24.96
N VAL A 344 -0.66 -20.79 -26.03
CA VAL A 344 -0.78 -19.73 -27.01
C VAL A 344 -2.16 -19.91 -27.64
N ILE A 345 -3.16 -19.29 -27.05
CA ILE A 345 -4.47 -19.12 -27.67
C ILE A 345 -4.22 -18.13 -28.80
N ASN A 346 -4.03 -18.70 -29.97
CA ASN A 346 -3.98 -18.01 -31.24
C ASN A 346 -5.08 -16.93 -31.28
N MET A 347 -4.69 -15.65 -31.33
CA MET A 347 -5.63 -14.54 -31.50
C MET A 347 -6.14 -14.52 -32.95
N ASP A 348 -6.98 -15.50 -33.27
CA ASP A 348 -7.92 -15.40 -34.36
C ASP A 348 -9.17 -14.67 -33.83
N SER A 349 -9.35 -13.43 -34.29
CA SER A 349 -10.64 -12.73 -34.48
C SER A 349 -11.80 -12.99 -33.49
N LYS A 350 -11.56 -13.03 -32.18
CA LYS A 350 -12.64 -13.19 -31.19
C LYS A 350 -13.46 -11.89 -31.06
N VAL A 351 -14.68 -11.91 -31.62
CA VAL A 351 -15.65 -10.80 -31.53
C VAL A 351 -16.27 -10.80 -30.12
N ARG A 352 -16.14 -9.68 -29.40
CA ARG A 352 -16.72 -9.53 -28.05
C ARG A 352 -18.25 -9.65 -28.11
N ILE A 353 -18.85 -10.30 -27.11
CA ILE A 353 -20.29 -10.41 -27.02
C ILE A 353 -20.86 -9.00 -26.81
N SER A 354 -21.62 -8.53 -27.80
CA SER A 354 -22.32 -7.26 -27.77
C SER A 354 -23.82 -7.47 -27.75
N ILE A 355 -24.55 -6.57 -27.10
CA ILE A 355 -26.00 -6.54 -27.07
C ILE A 355 -26.52 -5.12 -27.26
N GLN A 356 -27.56 -4.96 -28.07
CA GLN A 356 -28.24 -3.69 -28.22
C GLN A 356 -29.35 -3.51 -27.19
N THR A 357 -29.58 -2.25 -26.81
CA THR A 357 -30.73 -1.83 -26.03
C THR A 357 -32.02 -2.39 -26.66
N GLY A 358 -32.90 -2.94 -25.83
CA GLY A 358 -34.13 -3.59 -26.24
C GLY A 358 -34.02 -5.08 -26.60
N GLN A 359 -32.81 -5.66 -26.63
CA GLN A 359 -32.64 -7.11 -26.79
C GLN A 359 -32.64 -7.85 -25.45
N LEU A 360 -32.87 -9.16 -25.46
CA LEU A 360 -32.75 -10.01 -24.27
C LEU A 360 -31.29 -10.31 -23.98
N CYS A 361 -30.86 -10.07 -22.74
CA CYS A 361 -29.49 -10.27 -22.30
C CYS A 361 -29.09 -11.75 -22.38
N PRO A 362 -28.00 -12.10 -23.11
CA PRO A 362 -27.60 -13.50 -23.27
C PRO A 362 -26.92 -14.06 -22.03
N HIS A 363 -26.25 -13.23 -21.22
CA HIS A 363 -25.48 -13.65 -20.06
C HIS A 363 -25.57 -12.61 -18.95
N THR A 364 -25.72 -13.05 -17.71
CA THR A 364 -25.63 -12.14 -16.56
C THR A 364 -24.19 -11.66 -16.41
N GLY A 365 -23.99 -10.35 -16.27
CA GLY A 365 -22.66 -9.79 -16.21
C GLY A 365 -22.58 -8.27 -16.30
N VAL A 366 -21.35 -7.78 -16.30
CA VAL A 366 -21.03 -6.37 -16.47
C VAL A 366 -20.80 -6.08 -17.93
N TYR A 367 -21.49 -5.06 -18.43
CA TYR A 367 -21.35 -4.56 -19.78
C TYR A 367 -20.90 -3.10 -19.75
N SER A 368 -20.24 -2.64 -20.82
CA SER A 368 -19.92 -1.22 -21.02
C SER A 368 -20.35 -0.69 -22.37
N ALA A 369 -20.59 0.61 -22.44
CA ALA A 369 -20.85 1.33 -23.68
C ALA A 369 -20.18 2.71 -23.62
N GLN A 370 -19.76 3.23 -24.78
CA GLN A 370 -19.30 4.61 -24.87
C GLN A 370 -20.49 5.50 -25.26
N ILE A 371 -20.87 6.42 -24.37
CA ILE A 371 -22.01 7.32 -24.53
C ILE A 371 -21.49 8.74 -24.28
N ASN A 372 -21.65 9.63 -25.27
CA ASN A 372 -21.13 11.01 -25.23
C ASN A 372 -19.64 11.14 -24.85
N GLY A 373 -18.80 10.19 -25.29
CA GLY A 373 -17.37 10.23 -24.99
C GLY A 373 -16.97 9.72 -23.59
N LYS A 374 -17.95 9.36 -22.75
CA LYS A 374 -17.73 8.71 -21.46
C LYS A 374 -18.00 7.20 -21.58
N VAL A 375 -17.27 6.40 -20.81
CA VAL A 375 -17.54 4.96 -20.71
C VAL A 375 -18.53 4.75 -19.58
N GLU A 376 -19.68 4.21 -19.92
CA GLU A 376 -20.75 3.87 -18.99
C GLU A 376 -20.76 2.36 -18.74
N TYR A 377 -21.07 1.95 -17.51
CA TYR A 377 -21.07 0.55 -17.08
C TYR A 377 -22.43 0.16 -16.55
N ARG A 378 -22.82 -1.10 -16.80
CA ARG A 378 -24.10 -1.62 -16.34
C ARG A 378 -24.05 -3.10 -16.07
N GLU A 379 -24.71 -3.51 -14.99
CA GLU A 379 -25.03 -4.92 -14.74
C GLU A 379 -26.32 -5.28 -15.48
N LEU A 380 -26.23 -6.31 -16.31
CA LEU A 380 -27.36 -6.87 -17.03
C LEU A 380 -27.57 -8.32 -16.61
N ILE A 381 -28.83 -8.75 -16.55
CA ILE A 381 -29.23 -10.08 -16.09
C ILE A 381 -29.74 -10.90 -17.28
N GLN A 382 -29.25 -12.11 -17.42
CA GLN A 382 -29.65 -13.03 -18.49
C GLN A 382 -31.18 -13.19 -18.56
N GLY A 383 -31.72 -13.14 -19.78
CA GLY A 383 -33.15 -13.28 -20.04
C GLY A 383 -33.99 -12.04 -19.77
N TYR A 384 -33.41 -10.95 -19.25
CA TYR A 384 -34.08 -9.66 -19.14
C TYR A 384 -33.79 -8.78 -20.35
N LYS A 385 -34.76 -7.93 -20.71
CA LYS A 385 -34.62 -6.95 -21.78
C LYS A 385 -33.71 -5.82 -21.31
N VAL A 386 -32.76 -5.40 -22.15
CA VAL A 386 -31.88 -4.27 -21.84
C VAL A 386 -32.66 -2.97 -21.97
N GLU A 387 -32.93 -2.32 -20.83
CA GLU A 387 -33.66 -1.04 -20.82
C GLU A 387 -32.81 0.11 -21.39
N PRO A 388 -33.43 1.19 -21.91
CA PRO A 388 -32.73 2.40 -22.31
C PRO A 388 -31.79 2.94 -21.23
N PHE A 389 -30.68 3.55 -21.66
CA PHE A 389 -29.79 4.27 -20.74
C PHE A 389 -30.34 5.66 -20.49
N ILE A 390 -30.38 6.09 -19.24
CA ILE A 390 -30.77 7.44 -18.85
C ILE A 390 -29.57 8.08 -18.18
N ASP A 391 -29.06 9.14 -18.78
CA ASP A 391 -27.98 9.93 -18.21
C ASP A 391 -28.49 10.64 -16.96
N SER A 392 -27.84 10.39 -15.81
CA SER A 392 -28.26 10.93 -14.52
C SER A 392 -28.12 12.45 -14.43
N GLU A 393 -27.16 13.03 -15.15
CA GLU A 393 -26.86 14.46 -15.12
C GLU A 393 -27.78 15.24 -16.07
N THR A 394 -27.97 14.71 -17.28
CA THR A 394 -28.73 15.41 -18.33
C THR A 394 -30.19 14.95 -18.44
N GLN A 395 -30.56 13.85 -17.78
CA GLN A 395 -31.86 13.17 -17.91
C GLN A 395 -32.19 12.74 -19.36
N GLN A 396 -31.19 12.73 -20.25
CA GLN A 396 -31.36 12.33 -21.63
C GLN A 396 -31.46 10.79 -21.74
N VAL A 397 -32.43 10.32 -22.53
CA VAL A 397 -32.69 8.89 -22.73
C VAL A 397 -32.06 8.42 -24.04
N TYR A 398 -31.23 7.38 -23.96
CA TYR A 398 -30.57 6.73 -25.08
C TYR A 398 -31.19 5.35 -25.30
N ASN A 399 -31.98 5.26 -26.37
CA ASN A 399 -32.69 4.03 -26.74
C ASN A 399 -31.89 3.11 -27.67
N ASP A 400 -30.77 3.59 -28.22
CA ASP A 400 -29.93 2.87 -29.18
C ASP A 400 -28.47 2.84 -28.71
N VAL A 401 -28.24 2.07 -27.64
CA VAL A 401 -26.90 1.84 -27.07
C VAL A 401 -26.50 0.39 -27.31
N THR A 402 -25.27 0.20 -27.81
CA THR A 402 -24.64 -1.11 -27.92
C THR A 402 -23.70 -1.34 -26.76
N TRP A 403 -24.03 -2.33 -25.94
CA TRP A 403 -23.32 -2.73 -24.74
C TRP A 403 -22.39 -3.91 -25.03
N GLN A 404 -21.15 -3.84 -24.58
CA GLN A 404 -20.10 -4.85 -24.76
C GLN A 404 -19.88 -5.59 -23.45
N LEU A 405 -19.97 -6.92 -23.46
CA LEU A 405 -19.79 -7.74 -22.28
C LEU A 405 -18.34 -7.71 -21.82
N LEU A 406 -18.11 -7.24 -20.60
CA LEU A 406 -16.78 -7.15 -19.98
C LEU A 406 -16.49 -8.35 -19.09
N ARG A 407 -17.50 -8.84 -18.38
CA ARG A 407 -17.36 -9.95 -17.43
C ARG A 407 -18.70 -10.65 -17.24
N ARG A 408 -18.71 -11.98 -17.31
CA ARG A 408 -19.87 -12.79 -16.90
C ARG A 408 -19.81 -13.11 -15.42
N GLU A 409 -20.97 -13.17 -14.78
CA GLU A 409 -21.08 -13.60 -13.39
C GLU A 409 -20.67 -15.07 -13.20
N ASP A 410 -20.95 -15.92 -14.19
CA ASP A 410 -20.61 -17.34 -14.19
C ASP A 410 -19.14 -17.65 -14.56
N GLY A 411 -18.30 -16.61 -14.76
CA GLY A 411 -16.91 -16.75 -15.14
C GLY A 411 -16.65 -17.25 -16.57
N GLY A 412 -17.69 -17.35 -17.42
CA GLY A 412 -17.57 -17.81 -18.80
C GLY A 412 -16.87 -16.82 -19.75
N ASN A 413 -16.62 -17.25 -20.98
CA ASN A 413 -16.00 -16.44 -22.02
C ASN A 413 -16.88 -15.23 -22.41
N VAL A 414 -16.25 -14.07 -22.63
CA VAL A 414 -16.91 -12.80 -23.00
C VAL A 414 -16.85 -12.51 -24.49
N PHE A 415 -16.23 -13.40 -25.26
CA PHE A 415 -16.21 -13.39 -26.71
C PHE A 415 -17.16 -14.45 -27.25
N ARG A 416 -17.74 -14.20 -28.44
CA ARG A 416 -18.54 -15.20 -29.14
C ARG A 416 -17.66 -16.41 -29.43
N ASP A 417 -18.24 -17.60 -29.30
CA ASP A 417 -17.61 -18.85 -29.72
C ASP A 417 -17.39 -18.89 -31.23
#